data_AF-A0A497YJV6-F1
#
_entry.id   AF-A0A497YJV6-F1
#
_cell.length_a   1.000
_cell.length_b   1.000
_cell.length_c   1.000
_cell.angle_alpha   90.00
_cell.angle_beta   90.00
_cell.angle_gamma   90.00
#
_symmetry.space_group_name_H-M   'P 1'
#
loop_
_entity.id
_entity.type
_entity.pdbx_description
1 polymer ?
#
loop_
_entity_poly.entity_id
_entity_poly.type
_entity_poly.pdbx_seq_one_letter_code
_entity_poly.pdbx_strand_id
1 'polypeptide(L)'
;MLGKQGFNEWAAEYDNTVRESERQGTYPFAGYSDVLTEIFEAVDEKQQASILDIGFGTGALASALYNKGHRIFGIDFSSEMIERARKKMPEAQLVEWDMADGLPPAFDGLFFDCIVSTYALHHLEDADKWKLLKQLLKRLAPGGTLLIGDIAFRTTEDRQACRNEYENVWDGDEAYVVFDELETALSNIAKCEFKAHSHCGAVIQLRPECPFCHPVYDLEQRIVFETANCWFLQHGKAQGVLEGSGVIVPKQHRSSPFELTPHEWQETQELLGLVKPFLEKIAPDGYTLGWNVGEASNQSIGHSHLHVIPRFNDEPYAGKGLRHWLKKPENRRPGQGREER
;
A
#
# COMPACT_ATOMS: atom_id res chain seq x y z
N MET A 1 13.13 -3.86 23.24
CA MET A 1 11.81 -4.43 22.86
C MET A 1 11.15 -5.14 24.04
N LEU A 2 9.98 -4.66 24.48
CA LEU A 2 9.14 -5.36 25.46
C LEU A 2 8.58 -6.65 24.84
N GLY A 3 8.88 -7.81 25.41
CA GLY A 3 8.32 -9.08 24.96
C GLY A 3 6.82 -9.21 25.29
N LYS A 4 6.16 -10.22 24.71
CA LYS A 4 4.72 -10.54 24.88
C LYS A 4 4.22 -10.51 26.33
N GLN A 5 5.06 -10.87 27.31
CA GLN A 5 4.72 -10.79 28.74
C GLN A 5 4.72 -9.37 29.32
N GLY A 6 5.67 -8.52 28.93
CA GLY A 6 5.74 -7.13 29.42
C GLY A 6 4.60 -6.25 28.88
N PHE A 7 4.14 -6.52 27.67
CA PHE A 7 3.01 -5.79 27.07
C PHE A 7 1.67 -6.09 27.76
N ASN A 8 1.46 -7.33 28.22
CA ASN A 8 0.23 -7.72 28.93
C ASN A 8 0.10 -7.08 30.32
N GLU A 9 1.21 -6.83 31.03
CA GLU A 9 1.18 -6.12 32.32
C GLU A 9 0.87 -4.63 32.13
N TRP A 10 1.33 -4.03 31.02
CA TRP A 10 1.14 -2.61 30.69
C TRP A 10 -0.30 -2.25 30.27
N ALA A 11 -1.02 -3.21 29.71
CA ALA A 11 -2.41 -3.14 29.24
C ALA A 11 -3.45 -2.59 30.25
N ALA A 12 -3.24 -2.79 31.55
CA ALA A 12 -4.20 -2.41 32.59
C ALA A 12 -4.09 -0.93 33.00
N GLU A 13 -2.90 -0.34 32.86
CA GLU A 13 -2.61 1.05 33.28
C GLU A 13 -2.49 2.02 32.10
N TYR A 14 -2.38 1.51 30.87
CA TYR A 14 -2.16 2.26 29.64
C TYR A 14 -3.06 3.50 29.48
N ASP A 15 -4.38 3.35 29.62
CA ASP A 15 -5.34 4.45 29.44
C ASP A 15 -5.10 5.60 30.44
N ASN A 16 -4.59 5.32 31.64
CA ASN A 16 -4.28 6.35 32.64
C ASN A 16 -2.97 7.06 32.32
N THR A 17 -1.93 6.30 31.93
CA THR A 17 -0.62 6.85 31.55
C THR A 17 -0.72 7.75 30.32
N VAL A 18 -1.49 7.33 29.30
CA VAL A 18 -1.77 8.12 28.10
C VAL A 18 -2.42 9.45 28.48
N ARG A 19 -3.48 9.40 29.30
CA ARG A 19 -4.21 10.60 29.74
C ARG A 19 -3.34 11.56 30.55
N GLU A 20 -2.45 11.04 31.39
CA GLU A 20 -1.56 11.89 32.20
C GLU A 20 -0.50 12.59 31.34
N SER A 21 0.20 11.84 30.48
CA SER A 21 1.20 12.40 29.56
C SER A 21 0.57 13.39 28.57
N GLU A 22 -0.58 13.06 28.00
CA GLU A 22 -1.32 13.95 27.11
C GLU A 22 -1.73 15.25 27.81
N ARG A 23 -2.24 15.17 29.04
CA ARG A 23 -2.65 16.34 29.82
C ARG A 23 -1.48 17.28 30.11
N GLN A 24 -0.29 16.72 30.28
CA GLN A 24 0.94 17.48 30.47
C GLN A 24 1.49 18.02 29.13
N GLY A 25 0.98 17.52 28.00
CA GLY A 25 1.45 17.88 26.67
C GLY A 25 2.88 17.43 26.42
N THR A 26 3.32 16.33 27.05
CA THR A 26 4.68 15.81 26.99
C THR A 26 4.76 14.56 26.14
N TYR A 27 5.95 14.29 25.60
CA TYR A 27 6.26 13.00 25.00
C TYR A 27 5.97 11.84 26.01
N PRO A 28 5.47 10.68 25.55
CA PRO A 28 5.21 10.32 24.14
C PRO A 28 3.78 10.59 23.63
N PHE A 29 2.86 11.06 24.49
CA PHE A 29 1.43 11.15 24.16
C PHE A 29 0.91 12.59 23.94
N ALA A 30 1.80 13.56 23.73
CA ALA A 30 1.38 14.92 23.38
C ALA A 30 0.53 14.92 22.09
N GLY A 31 -0.70 15.45 22.16
CA GLY A 31 -1.63 15.51 21.02
C GLY A 31 -2.31 14.19 20.67
N TYR A 32 -2.25 13.17 21.54
CA TYR A 32 -2.83 11.84 21.31
C TYR A 32 -4.31 11.87 20.87
N SER A 33 -5.17 12.60 21.58
CA SER A 33 -6.60 12.70 21.26
C SER A 33 -6.86 13.43 19.95
N ASP A 34 -6.04 14.45 19.61
CA ASP A 34 -6.16 15.17 18.35
C ASP A 34 -5.81 14.26 17.17
N VAL A 35 -4.75 13.45 17.30
CA VAL A 35 -4.37 12.42 16.32
C VAL A 35 -5.50 11.40 16.12
N LEU A 36 -6.05 10.86 17.21
CA LEU A 36 -7.16 9.90 17.11
C LEU A 36 -8.43 10.53 16.51
N THR A 37 -8.74 11.76 16.88
CA THR A 37 -9.92 12.48 16.37
C THR A 37 -9.81 12.71 14.87
N GLU A 38 -8.64 13.14 14.39
CA GLU A 38 -8.42 13.33 12.96
C GLU A 38 -8.59 12.04 12.15
N ILE A 39 -8.00 10.94 12.62
CA ILE A 39 -8.15 9.64 11.95
C ILE A 39 -9.61 9.20 11.99
N PHE A 40 -10.28 9.37 13.12
CA PHE A 40 -11.69 9.03 13.25
C PHE A 40 -12.56 9.81 12.25
N GLU A 41 -12.39 11.13 12.18
CA GLU A 41 -13.14 12.00 11.28
C GLU A 41 -12.89 11.63 9.81
N ALA A 42 -11.62 11.41 9.43
CA ALA A 42 -11.27 11.01 8.06
C ALA A 42 -11.88 9.67 7.64
N VAL A 43 -12.13 8.76 8.59
CA VAL A 43 -12.76 7.46 8.32
C VAL A 43 -14.31 7.56 8.34
N ASP A 44 -14.88 8.31 9.29
CA ASP A 44 -16.34 8.47 9.49
C ASP A 44 -17.02 9.23 8.34
N GLU A 45 -16.26 9.91 7.46
CA GLU A 45 -16.76 10.44 6.19
C GLU A 45 -17.34 9.36 5.26
N LYS A 46 -16.92 8.10 5.43
CA LYS A 46 -17.38 6.96 4.62
C LYS A 46 -18.56 6.27 5.31
N GLN A 47 -19.51 5.73 4.55
CA GLN A 47 -20.61 4.93 5.12
C GLN A 47 -20.27 3.44 5.09
N GLN A 48 -20.38 2.76 6.24
CA GLN A 48 -20.23 1.30 6.37
C GLN A 48 -18.92 0.74 5.77
N ALA A 49 -17.85 1.54 5.81
CA ALA A 49 -16.53 1.20 5.30
C ALA A 49 -15.95 -0.08 5.92
N SER A 50 -15.15 -0.82 5.16
CA SER A 50 -14.30 -1.92 5.66
C SER A 50 -12.96 -1.35 6.11
N ILE A 51 -12.65 -1.51 7.39
CA ILE A 51 -11.49 -0.89 8.04
C ILE A 51 -10.59 -1.99 8.58
N LEU A 52 -9.29 -1.91 8.27
CA LEU A 52 -8.27 -2.74 8.90
C LEU A 52 -7.47 -1.90 9.89
N ASP A 53 -7.45 -2.30 11.17
CA ASP A 53 -6.65 -1.67 12.22
C ASP A 53 -5.41 -2.52 12.57
N ILE A 54 -4.23 -1.96 12.33
CA ILE A 54 -2.93 -2.60 12.56
C ILE A 54 -2.40 -2.18 13.93
N GLY A 55 -2.34 -3.13 14.86
CA GLY A 55 -1.94 -2.86 16.25
C GLY A 55 -3.06 -2.14 17.01
N PHE A 56 -4.28 -2.67 16.96
CA PHE A 56 -5.47 -1.99 17.49
C PHE A 56 -5.45 -1.82 19.03
N GLY A 57 -4.57 -2.51 19.75
CA GLY A 57 -4.37 -2.38 21.19
C GLY A 57 -5.66 -2.54 22.00
N THR A 58 -5.95 -1.57 22.87
CA THR A 58 -7.17 -1.58 23.70
C THR A 58 -8.47 -1.42 22.89
N GLY A 59 -8.36 -1.16 21.59
CA GLY A 59 -9.44 -1.02 20.63
C GLY A 59 -10.18 0.31 20.73
N ALA A 60 -9.56 1.37 21.25
CA ALA A 60 -10.21 2.67 21.43
C ALA A 60 -10.77 3.22 20.11
N LEU A 61 -9.92 3.40 19.10
CA LEU A 61 -10.31 3.86 17.77
C LEU A 61 -11.21 2.83 17.06
N ALA A 62 -10.78 1.56 17.00
CA ALA A 62 -11.53 0.47 16.37
C ALA A 62 -12.97 0.37 16.89
N SER A 63 -13.17 0.44 18.22
CA SER A 63 -14.52 0.33 18.81
C SER A 63 -15.38 1.55 18.56
N ALA A 64 -14.79 2.75 18.49
CA ALA A 64 -15.53 3.95 18.09
C ALA A 64 -16.04 3.84 16.65
N LEU A 65 -15.19 3.37 15.72
CA LEU A 65 -15.54 3.15 14.32
C LEU A 65 -16.55 2.00 14.16
N TYR A 66 -16.40 0.93 14.92
CA TYR A 66 -17.38 -0.17 14.98
C TYR A 66 -18.77 0.34 15.35
N ASN A 67 -18.87 1.21 16.37
CA ASN A 67 -20.14 1.78 16.83
C ASN A 67 -20.79 2.72 15.82
N LYS A 68 -20.04 3.21 14.83
CA LYS A 68 -20.55 3.96 13.68
C LYS A 68 -21.09 3.07 12.55
N GLY A 69 -21.01 1.75 12.71
CA GLY A 69 -21.52 0.76 11.75
C GLY A 69 -20.49 0.36 10.69
N HIS A 70 -19.21 0.66 10.90
CA HIS A 70 -18.14 0.18 10.04
C HIS A 70 -17.81 -1.29 10.32
N ARG A 71 -17.25 -1.96 9.31
CA ARG A 71 -16.80 -3.34 9.40
C ARG A 71 -15.33 -3.37 9.81
N ILE A 72 -15.06 -3.84 11.02
CA ILE A 72 -13.70 -3.84 11.58
C ILE A 72 -13.01 -5.18 11.36
N PHE A 73 -11.80 -5.08 10.82
CA PHE A 73 -10.78 -6.11 10.78
C PHE A 73 -9.60 -5.61 11.59
N GLY A 74 -8.89 -6.47 12.30
CA GLY A 74 -7.77 -6.01 13.10
C GLY A 74 -6.76 -7.09 13.42
N ILE A 75 -5.51 -6.67 13.56
CA ILE A 75 -4.43 -7.50 14.09
C ILE A 75 -3.81 -6.86 15.33
N ASP A 76 -3.47 -7.71 16.29
CA ASP A 76 -2.67 -7.37 17.46
C ASP A 76 -1.95 -8.63 17.95
N PHE A 77 -0.72 -8.52 18.47
CA PHE A 77 0.04 -9.68 18.92
C PHE A 77 -0.36 -10.15 20.33
N SER A 78 -1.11 -9.32 21.09
CA SER A 78 -1.56 -9.63 22.45
C SER A 78 -2.90 -10.36 22.45
N SER A 79 -2.88 -11.59 22.94
CA SER A 79 -4.09 -12.38 23.18
C SER A 79 -5.07 -11.70 24.14
N GLU A 80 -4.56 -10.91 25.09
CA GLU A 80 -5.39 -10.16 26.03
C GLU A 80 -6.13 -9.00 25.33
N MET A 81 -5.44 -8.26 24.47
CA MET A 81 -6.06 -7.19 23.67
C MET A 81 -7.16 -7.74 22.78
N ILE A 82 -6.91 -8.88 22.14
CA ILE A 82 -7.90 -9.59 21.34
C ILE A 82 -9.13 -9.94 22.19
N GLU A 83 -8.97 -10.49 23.39
CA GLU A 83 -10.09 -10.84 24.25
C GLU A 83 -10.91 -9.62 24.69
N ARG A 84 -10.23 -8.53 25.08
CA ARG A 84 -10.86 -7.26 25.47
C ARG A 84 -11.62 -6.64 24.29
N ALA A 85 -11.02 -6.62 23.11
CA ALA A 85 -11.61 -6.04 21.91
C ALA A 85 -12.82 -6.85 21.41
N ARG A 86 -12.78 -8.19 21.46
CA ARG A 86 -13.92 -9.06 21.11
C ARG A 86 -15.16 -8.83 21.96
N LYS A 87 -14.98 -8.45 23.24
CA LYS A 87 -16.10 -8.08 24.12
C LYS A 87 -16.78 -6.77 23.68
N LYS A 88 -16.01 -5.82 23.14
CA LYS A 88 -16.49 -4.52 22.66
C LYS A 88 -17.07 -4.59 21.24
N MET A 89 -16.48 -5.42 20.39
CA MET A 89 -16.77 -5.52 18.95
C MET A 89 -17.03 -6.98 18.55
N PRO A 90 -18.18 -7.57 18.94
CA PRO A 90 -18.42 -9.00 18.77
C PRO A 90 -18.47 -9.47 17.31
N GLU A 91 -18.78 -8.59 16.36
CA GLU A 91 -18.82 -8.91 14.92
C GLU A 91 -17.52 -8.55 14.18
N ALA A 92 -16.51 -7.99 14.86
CA ALA A 92 -15.23 -7.65 14.25
C ALA A 92 -14.38 -8.90 13.97
N GLN A 93 -13.61 -8.85 12.89
CA GLN A 93 -12.66 -9.91 12.52
C GLN A 93 -11.28 -9.60 13.09
N LEU A 94 -11.05 -10.05 14.34
CA LEU A 94 -9.81 -9.79 15.08
C LEU A 94 -8.92 -11.04 15.15
N VAL A 95 -7.68 -10.91 14.70
CA VAL A 95 -6.69 -11.99 14.59
C VAL A 95 -5.48 -11.68 15.46
N GLU A 96 -5.06 -12.64 16.29
CA GLU A 96 -3.79 -12.55 17.01
C GLU A 96 -2.64 -12.74 16.01
N TRP A 97 -1.90 -11.67 15.72
CA TRP A 97 -0.88 -11.67 14.66
C TRP A 97 0.17 -10.59 14.90
N ASP A 98 1.43 -10.89 14.56
CA ASP A 98 2.52 -9.92 14.60
C ASP A 98 2.62 -9.19 13.25
N MET A 99 2.49 -7.86 13.27
CA MET A 99 2.61 -7.04 12.06
C MET A 99 4.01 -7.09 11.42
N ALA A 100 5.04 -7.51 12.16
CA ALA A 100 6.38 -7.77 11.61
C ALA A 100 6.34 -8.88 10.54
N ASP A 101 5.40 -9.82 10.66
CA ASP A 101 5.18 -10.90 9.68
C ASP A 101 4.26 -10.46 8.52
N GLY A 102 3.85 -9.20 8.47
CA GLY A 102 2.92 -8.67 7.46
C GLY A 102 1.46 -8.87 7.83
N LEU A 103 0.64 -9.28 6.86
CA LEU A 103 -0.78 -9.57 7.10
C LEU A 103 -1.04 -11.07 7.26
N PRO A 104 -2.00 -11.45 8.13
CA PRO A 104 -2.35 -12.85 8.30
C PRO A 104 -3.03 -13.40 7.04
N PRO A 105 -2.81 -14.68 6.69
CA PRO A 105 -3.50 -15.34 5.58
C PRO A 105 -5.03 -15.29 5.68
N ALA A 106 -5.57 -15.14 6.90
CA ALA A 106 -7.01 -14.96 7.14
C ALA A 106 -7.59 -13.74 6.40
N PHE A 107 -6.76 -12.76 6.04
CA PHE A 107 -7.18 -11.58 5.32
C PHE A 107 -6.91 -11.65 3.82
N ASP A 108 -6.45 -12.78 3.27
CA ASP A 108 -6.18 -12.96 1.83
C ASP A 108 -7.39 -12.65 0.95
N GLY A 109 -7.15 -11.96 -0.16
CA GLY A 109 -8.20 -11.47 -1.07
C GLY A 109 -9.06 -10.31 -0.55
N LEU A 110 -8.90 -9.88 0.70
CA LEU A 110 -9.64 -8.74 1.25
C LEU A 110 -8.99 -7.40 0.89
N PHE A 111 -9.84 -6.42 0.61
CA PHE A 111 -9.49 -5.03 0.36
C PHE A 111 -10.25 -4.12 1.34
N PHE A 112 -9.63 -3.02 1.73
CA PHE A 112 -10.12 -2.12 2.78
C PHE A 112 -10.28 -0.70 2.26
N ASP A 113 -11.37 -0.05 2.65
CA ASP A 113 -11.61 1.37 2.34
C ASP A 113 -10.67 2.27 3.14
N CYS A 114 -10.34 1.86 4.37
CA CYS A 114 -9.34 2.49 5.22
C CYS A 114 -8.47 1.43 5.88
N ILE A 115 -7.16 1.68 5.92
CA ILE A 115 -6.24 0.95 6.79
C ILE A 115 -5.71 1.95 7.81
N VAL A 116 -5.81 1.65 9.09
CA VAL A 116 -5.35 2.52 10.16
C VAL A 116 -4.28 1.82 10.99
N SER A 117 -3.36 2.59 11.55
CA SER A 117 -2.45 2.12 12.60
C SER A 117 -2.19 3.28 13.55
N THR A 118 -2.44 3.08 14.84
CA THR A 118 -2.27 4.13 15.84
C THR A 118 -1.34 3.69 16.96
N TYR A 119 -0.24 4.42 17.15
CA TYR A 119 0.75 4.17 18.20
C TYR A 119 1.23 2.72 18.25
N ALA A 120 1.63 2.18 17.09
CA ALA A 120 2.06 0.79 16.96
C ALA A 120 3.27 0.62 16.02
N LEU A 121 3.35 1.38 14.93
CA LEU A 121 4.38 1.16 13.91
C LEU A 121 5.79 1.44 14.42
N HIS A 122 5.96 2.29 15.44
CA HIS A 122 7.26 2.58 16.05
C HIS A 122 7.96 1.35 16.68
N HIS A 123 7.25 0.24 16.88
CA HIS A 123 7.86 -1.02 17.33
C HIS A 123 8.56 -1.81 16.21
N LEU A 124 8.38 -1.43 14.94
CA LEU A 124 9.07 -2.03 13.82
C LEU A 124 10.31 -1.21 13.46
N GLU A 125 11.37 -1.86 12.99
CA GLU A 125 12.50 -1.17 12.36
C GLU A 125 12.06 -0.52 11.04
N ASP A 126 12.72 0.56 10.61
CA ASP A 126 12.30 1.35 9.44
C ASP A 126 12.16 0.50 8.16
N ALA A 127 13.08 -0.43 7.93
CA ALA A 127 13.03 -1.33 6.78
C ALA A 127 11.74 -2.19 6.77
N ASP A 128 11.34 -2.67 7.94
CA ASP A 128 10.13 -3.49 8.11
C ASP A 128 8.86 -2.64 8.04
N LYS A 129 8.88 -1.40 8.57
CA LYS A 129 7.80 -0.42 8.37
C LYS A 129 7.55 -0.19 6.87
N TRP A 130 8.59 0.12 6.09
CA TRP A 130 8.44 0.39 4.66
C TRP A 130 7.92 -0.83 3.90
N LYS A 131 8.39 -2.02 4.27
CA LYS A 131 7.92 -3.28 3.69
C LYS A 131 6.45 -3.54 4.03
N LEU A 132 6.02 -3.28 5.26
CA LEU A 132 4.62 -3.41 5.68
C LEU A 132 3.73 -2.40 4.95
N LEU A 133 4.07 -1.11 4.96
CA LEU A 133 3.29 -0.06 4.29
C LEU A 133 3.09 -0.34 2.79
N LYS A 134 4.14 -0.85 2.10
CA LYS A 134 4.05 -1.30 0.70
C LYS A 134 3.05 -2.43 0.49
N GLN A 135 2.94 -3.35 1.44
CA GLN A 135 1.95 -4.42 1.39
C GLN A 135 0.55 -3.87 1.68
N LEU A 136 0.40 -3.03 2.71
CA LEU A 136 -0.89 -2.44 3.09
C LEU A 136 -1.48 -1.57 1.98
N LEU A 137 -0.67 -0.77 1.28
CA LEU A 137 -1.11 0.02 0.12
C LEU A 137 -1.74 -0.84 -0.99
N LYS A 138 -1.28 -2.09 -1.18
CA LYS A 138 -1.85 -3.04 -2.15
C LYS A 138 -3.17 -3.65 -1.70
N ARG A 139 -3.56 -3.46 -0.42
CA ARG A 139 -4.80 -3.96 0.18
C ARG A 139 -5.85 -2.86 0.31
N LEU A 140 -5.57 -1.66 -0.17
CA LEU A 140 -6.58 -0.61 -0.25
C LEU A 140 -7.52 -0.89 -1.41
N ALA A 141 -8.82 -0.74 -1.15
CA ALA A 141 -9.85 -0.66 -2.17
C ALA A 141 -9.63 0.59 -3.04
N PRO A 142 -10.22 0.67 -4.25
CA PRO A 142 -10.16 1.88 -5.07
C PRO A 142 -10.64 3.11 -4.29
N GLY A 143 -9.80 4.16 -4.23
CA GLY A 143 -10.09 5.36 -3.43
C GLY A 143 -9.92 5.18 -1.91
N GLY A 144 -9.31 4.06 -1.49
CA GLY A 144 -8.97 3.81 -0.10
C GLY A 144 -7.78 4.64 0.38
N THR A 145 -7.67 4.78 1.69
CA THR A 145 -6.59 5.55 2.34
C THR A 145 -5.95 4.74 3.46
N LEU A 146 -4.64 4.92 3.65
CA LEU A 146 -3.92 4.40 4.81
C LEU A 146 -3.58 5.59 5.72
N LEU A 147 -3.99 5.50 6.99
CA LEU A 147 -3.80 6.55 8.00
C LEU A 147 -2.93 6.02 9.13
N ILE A 148 -1.85 6.72 9.43
CA ILE A 148 -0.92 6.38 10.52
C ILE A 148 -1.01 7.52 11.53
N GLY A 149 -1.39 7.22 12.77
CA GLY A 149 -1.33 8.17 13.87
C GLY A 149 -0.28 7.71 14.85
N ASP A 150 0.86 8.39 14.93
CA ASP A 150 1.97 7.86 15.72
C ASP A 150 2.88 8.97 16.26
N ILE A 151 3.85 8.56 17.06
CA ILE A 151 5.03 9.34 17.38
C ILE A 151 5.86 9.47 16.09
N ALA A 152 5.77 10.64 15.45
CA ALA A 152 6.35 10.88 14.16
C ALA A 152 6.79 12.34 14.00
N PHE A 153 7.89 12.51 13.28
CA PHE A 153 8.57 13.79 13.09
C PHE A 153 8.62 14.11 11.61
N ARG A 154 8.58 15.41 11.27
CA ARG A 154 8.70 15.80 9.86
C ARG A 154 10.12 15.51 9.36
N THR A 155 11.13 15.97 10.09
CA THR A 155 12.55 15.74 9.73
C THR A 155 13.34 15.06 10.85
N THR A 156 14.55 14.62 10.53
CA THR A 156 15.49 14.03 11.50
C THR A 156 15.92 15.04 12.56
N GLU A 157 16.00 16.32 12.22
CA GLU A 157 16.30 17.41 13.16
C GLU A 157 15.17 17.58 14.19
N ASP A 158 13.91 17.53 13.77
CA ASP A 158 12.75 17.60 14.69
C ASP A 158 12.79 16.44 15.70
N ARG A 159 13.07 15.22 15.21
CA ARG A 159 13.23 14.04 16.07
C ARG A 159 14.36 14.23 17.07
N GLN A 160 15.52 14.72 16.62
CA GLN A 160 16.67 14.93 17.50
C GLN A 160 16.43 16.04 18.52
N ALA A 161 15.71 17.09 18.16
CA ALA A 161 15.31 18.15 19.08
C ALA A 161 14.42 17.60 20.19
N CYS A 162 13.37 16.83 19.83
CA CYS A 162 12.51 16.16 20.80
C CYS A 162 13.30 15.19 21.68
N ARG A 163 14.20 14.39 21.11
CA ARG A 163 15.07 13.49 21.87
C ARG A 163 15.93 14.21 22.90
N ASN A 164 16.49 15.36 22.55
CA ASN A 164 17.33 16.14 23.46
C ASN A 164 16.50 16.73 24.62
N GLU A 165 15.27 17.18 24.34
CA GLU A 165 14.37 17.73 25.36
C GLU A 165 13.91 16.65 26.35
N TYR A 166 13.63 15.45 25.85
CA TYR A 166 13.09 14.33 26.63
C TYR A 166 14.10 13.21 26.89
N GLU A 167 15.41 13.52 26.91
CA GLU A 167 16.50 12.53 26.99
C GLU A 167 16.33 11.49 28.11
N ASN A 168 15.83 11.91 29.28
CA ASN A 168 15.66 11.05 30.45
C ASN A 168 14.51 10.04 30.34
N VAL A 169 13.56 10.27 29.42
CA VAL A 169 12.36 9.44 29.24
C VAL A 169 12.23 8.91 27.81
N TRP A 170 13.17 9.25 26.94
CA TRP A 170 13.20 8.83 25.54
C TRP A 170 13.37 7.31 25.43
N ASP A 171 12.48 6.65 24.69
CA ASP A 171 12.65 5.24 24.38
C ASP A 171 13.63 5.05 23.20
N GLY A 172 14.79 4.49 23.52
CA GLY A 172 15.83 4.19 22.53
C GLY A 172 15.65 2.87 21.79
N ASP A 173 14.70 2.02 22.23
CA ASP A 173 14.38 0.75 21.60
C ASP A 173 13.29 0.90 20.51
N GLU A 174 12.66 2.07 20.42
CA GLU A 174 11.62 2.37 19.44
C GLU A 174 12.17 3.17 18.26
N ALA A 175 11.67 2.84 17.07
CA ALA A 175 12.06 3.50 15.83
C ALA A 175 10.95 4.45 15.39
N TYR A 176 10.99 5.72 15.82
CA TYR A 176 10.00 6.71 15.43
C TYR A 176 10.12 7.15 13.97
N VAL A 177 8.97 7.32 13.32
CA VAL A 177 8.88 7.67 11.90
C VAL A 177 9.44 9.07 11.67
N VAL A 178 10.31 9.20 10.68
CA VAL A 178 10.69 10.48 10.07
C VAL A 178 10.00 10.57 8.71
N PHE A 179 9.16 11.59 8.51
CA PHE A 179 8.31 11.70 7.33
C PHE A 179 9.10 11.83 6.03
N ASP A 180 10.17 12.62 6.00
CA ASP A 180 10.99 12.78 4.78
C ASP A 180 11.60 11.44 4.30
N GLU A 181 11.97 10.57 5.23
CA GLU A 181 12.48 9.23 4.94
C GLU A 181 11.36 8.31 4.41
N LEU A 182 10.17 8.38 5.04
CA LEU A 182 8.97 7.68 4.59
C LEU A 182 8.56 8.10 3.18
N GLU A 183 8.44 9.41 2.93
CA GLU A 183 8.04 9.99 1.66
C GLU A 183 9.02 9.57 0.55
N THR A 184 10.33 9.63 0.83
CA THR A 184 11.35 9.13 -0.08
C THR A 184 11.14 7.64 -0.41
N ALA A 185 10.90 6.81 0.61
CA ALA A 185 10.71 5.37 0.46
C ALA A 185 9.44 4.96 -0.31
N LEU A 186 8.42 5.83 -0.33
CA LEU A 186 7.10 5.58 -0.93
C LEU A 186 6.76 6.48 -2.13
N SER A 187 7.65 7.41 -2.51
CA SER A 187 7.45 8.44 -3.55
C SER A 187 6.92 7.96 -4.91
N ASN A 188 7.18 6.70 -5.29
CA ASN A 188 6.75 6.14 -6.58
C ASN A 188 5.47 5.29 -6.50
N ILE A 189 4.86 5.17 -5.32
CA ILE A 189 3.74 4.25 -5.07
C ILE A 189 2.61 4.86 -4.26
N ALA A 190 2.87 5.95 -3.52
CA ALA A 190 1.85 6.62 -2.74
C ALA A 190 2.11 8.12 -2.66
N LYS A 191 1.03 8.88 -2.77
CA LYS A 191 1.00 10.26 -2.31
C LYS A 191 1.01 10.24 -0.78
N CYS A 192 1.94 10.97 -0.19
CA CYS A 192 2.13 11.06 1.25
C CYS A 192 1.75 12.46 1.74
N GLU A 193 1.01 12.57 2.83
CA GLU A 193 0.66 13.84 3.48
C GLU A 193 0.96 13.73 4.99
N PHE A 194 1.54 14.78 5.57
CA PHE A 194 1.92 14.82 7.00
C PHE A 194 1.25 16.00 7.69
N LYS A 195 0.63 15.74 8.83
CA LYS A 195 0.05 16.75 9.71
C LYS A 195 0.50 16.52 11.16
N ALA A 196 1.28 17.47 11.68
CA ALA A 196 1.64 17.48 13.09
C ALA A 196 0.46 17.93 13.95
N HIS A 197 0.24 17.24 15.07
CA HIS A 197 -0.69 17.63 16.12
C HIS A 197 0.04 18.08 17.39
N SER A 198 1.29 17.68 17.58
CA SER A 198 2.17 18.16 18.64
C SER A 198 3.63 18.15 18.18
N HIS A 199 4.56 18.34 19.13
CA HIS A 199 6.00 18.24 18.87
C HIS A 199 6.47 16.79 18.62
N CYS A 200 5.66 15.77 18.95
CA CYS A 200 6.01 14.37 18.72
C CYS A 200 4.86 13.54 18.11
N GLY A 201 3.61 14.01 18.14
CA GLY A 201 2.44 13.30 17.60
C GLY A 201 1.99 13.85 16.26
N ALA A 202 1.77 12.98 15.28
CA ALA A 202 1.33 13.36 13.95
C ALA A 202 0.42 12.31 13.29
N VAL A 203 -0.34 12.77 12.29
CA VAL A 203 -1.06 11.92 11.34
C VAL A 203 -0.33 11.94 10.00
N ILE A 204 -0.10 10.76 9.45
CA ILE A 204 0.44 10.55 8.10
C ILE A 204 -0.64 9.86 7.27
N GLN A 205 -1.03 10.47 6.16
CA GLN A 205 -1.99 9.92 5.23
C GLN A 205 -1.28 9.46 3.96
N LEU A 206 -1.48 8.20 3.59
CA LEU A 206 -0.95 7.59 2.38
C LEU A 206 -2.09 7.18 1.47
N ARG A 207 -2.04 7.62 0.21
CA ARG A 207 -2.99 7.22 -0.83
C ARG A 207 -2.22 6.57 -1.97
N PRO A 208 -2.64 5.40 -2.47
CA PRO A 208 -1.99 4.77 -3.61
C PRO A 208 -1.92 5.75 -4.78
N GLU A 209 -0.71 6.01 -5.26
CA GLU A 209 -0.50 6.78 -6.47
C GLU A 209 -0.22 5.78 -7.58
N CYS A 210 -1.29 5.28 -8.19
CA CYS A 210 -1.13 4.40 -9.34
C CYS A 210 -0.64 5.24 -10.53
N PRO A 211 0.56 4.96 -11.09
CA PRO A 211 1.12 5.74 -12.19
C PRO A 211 0.26 5.67 -13.47
N PHE A 212 -0.63 4.67 -13.54
CA PHE A 212 -1.58 4.52 -14.64
C PHE A 212 -2.94 5.17 -14.37
N CYS A 213 -3.33 5.41 -13.11
CA CYS A 213 -4.55 6.17 -12.80
C CYS A 213 -4.32 7.68 -12.93
N HIS A 214 -3.11 8.14 -12.64
CA HIS A 214 -2.74 9.55 -12.69
C HIS A 214 -1.46 9.76 -13.52
N PRO A 215 -1.47 9.41 -14.81
CA PRO A 215 -0.28 9.49 -15.66
C PRO A 215 0.26 10.92 -15.82
N VAL A 216 -0.53 11.94 -15.47
CA VAL A 216 -0.13 13.36 -15.55
C VAL A 216 0.84 13.80 -14.46
N TYR A 217 1.00 13.04 -13.38
CA TYR A 217 1.95 13.36 -12.30
C TYR A 217 3.36 12.84 -12.56
N ASP A 218 3.51 11.86 -13.45
CA ASP A 218 4.81 11.41 -13.93
C ASP A 218 5.19 12.23 -15.18
N LEU A 219 6.17 13.13 -15.02
CA LEU A 219 6.63 14.03 -16.09
C LEU A 219 7.27 13.28 -17.28
N GLU A 220 7.70 12.03 -17.10
CA GLU A 220 8.23 11.20 -18.18
C GLU A 220 7.14 10.33 -18.85
N GLN A 221 5.94 10.25 -18.26
CA GLN A 221 4.82 9.50 -18.78
C GLN A 221 4.01 10.35 -19.77
N ARG A 222 3.82 9.83 -20.98
CA ARG A 222 3.07 10.51 -22.04
C ARG A 222 1.79 9.75 -22.37
N ILE A 223 0.67 10.47 -22.40
CA ILE A 223 -0.58 10.01 -23.00
C ILE A 223 -0.48 10.23 -24.51
N VAL A 224 -0.39 9.14 -25.28
CA VAL A 224 -0.22 9.20 -26.74
C VAL A 224 -1.57 9.13 -27.45
N PHE A 225 -2.47 8.26 -26.98
CA PHE A 225 -3.86 8.17 -27.43
C PHE A 225 -4.78 7.96 -26.24
N GLU A 226 -6.05 8.35 -26.38
CA GLU A 226 -7.07 8.09 -25.39
C GLU A 226 -8.44 7.84 -26.02
N THR A 227 -9.24 7.04 -25.33
CA THR A 227 -10.67 6.88 -25.57
C THR A 227 -11.43 7.39 -24.33
N ALA A 228 -12.73 7.09 -24.20
CA ALA A 228 -13.49 7.47 -23.02
C ALA A 228 -12.95 6.80 -21.74
N ASN A 229 -12.58 5.53 -21.83
CA ASN A 229 -12.25 4.66 -20.70
C ASN A 229 -10.83 4.10 -20.71
N CYS A 230 -10.03 4.34 -21.75
CA CYS A 230 -8.66 3.84 -21.82
C CYS A 230 -7.64 4.89 -22.28
N TRP A 231 -6.38 4.67 -21.92
CA TRP A 231 -5.21 5.40 -22.40
C TRP A 231 -4.22 4.46 -23.09
N PHE A 232 -3.55 4.94 -24.13
CA PHE A 232 -2.25 4.40 -24.55
C PHE A 232 -1.15 5.31 -24.02
N LEU A 233 -0.28 4.75 -23.18
CA LEU A 233 0.76 5.47 -22.47
C LEU A 233 2.16 5.01 -22.93
N GLN A 234 3.10 5.95 -23.00
CA GLN A 234 4.52 5.67 -23.20
C GLN A 234 5.36 6.37 -22.13
N HIS A 235 6.25 5.62 -21.49
CA HIS A 235 7.17 6.17 -20.49
C HIS A 235 8.53 6.52 -21.12
N GLY A 236 9.11 7.68 -20.79
CA GLY A 236 10.39 8.18 -21.30
C GLY A 236 11.56 7.18 -21.20
N LYS A 237 11.79 6.63 -20.00
CA LYS A 237 12.80 5.56 -19.76
C LYS A 237 12.72 4.36 -20.71
N ALA A 238 11.53 3.96 -21.14
CA ALA A 238 11.38 2.82 -22.04
C ALA A 238 11.77 3.16 -23.49
N GLN A 239 11.69 4.43 -23.88
CA GLN A 239 11.91 4.85 -25.26
C GLN A 239 13.39 4.75 -25.69
N GLY A 240 14.33 4.82 -24.73
CA GLY A 240 15.75 4.59 -25.00
C GLY A 240 16.16 3.12 -25.07
N VAL A 241 15.27 2.18 -24.71
CA VAL A 241 15.54 0.74 -24.70
C VAL A 241 14.91 0.05 -25.91
N LEU A 242 13.59 0.21 -26.06
CA LEU A 242 12.84 -0.26 -27.23
C LEU A 242 11.85 0.84 -27.60
N GLU A 243 12.24 1.68 -28.55
CA GLU A 243 11.45 2.82 -29.03
C GLU A 243 10.05 2.36 -29.42
N GLY A 244 9.04 3.15 -29.05
CA GLY A 244 7.64 2.85 -29.37
C GLY A 244 6.95 1.97 -28.33
N SER A 245 7.68 1.31 -27.43
CA SER A 245 7.09 0.51 -26.37
C SER A 245 6.17 1.33 -25.48
N GLY A 246 4.99 0.79 -25.21
CA GLY A 246 3.98 1.43 -24.37
C GLY A 246 2.99 0.43 -23.79
N VAL A 247 1.98 0.97 -23.11
CA VAL A 247 0.91 0.19 -22.49
C VAL A 247 -0.46 0.77 -22.78
N ILE A 248 -1.46 -0.07 -22.99
CA ILE A 248 -2.88 0.32 -22.97
C ILE A 248 -3.45 0.00 -21.59
N VAL A 249 -4.04 0.99 -20.93
CA VAL A 249 -4.58 0.88 -19.56
C VAL A 249 -6.00 1.45 -19.50
N PRO A 250 -6.90 0.90 -18.67
CA PRO A 250 -8.14 1.57 -18.34
C PRO A 250 -7.87 2.84 -17.51
N LYS A 251 -8.75 3.83 -17.60
CA LYS A 251 -8.68 5.03 -16.76
C LYS A 251 -9.10 4.70 -15.34
N GLN A 252 -10.12 3.86 -15.19
CA GLN A 252 -10.50 3.31 -13.89
C GLN A 252 -9.48 2.26 -13.45
N HIS A 253 -9.14 2.24 -12.17
CA HIS A 253 -8.25 1.22 -11.62
C HIS A 253 -8.90 -0.16 -11.74
N ARG A 254 -8.31 -1.02 -12.57
CA ARG A 254 -8.65 -2.45 -12.70
C ARG A 254 -7.41 -3.23 -12.37
N SER A 255 -7.44 -4.16 -11.43
CA SER A 255 -6.22 -4.85 -11.02
C SER A 255 -5.71 -5.82 -12.10
N SER A 256 -6.64 -6.31 -12.93
CA SER A 256 -6.44 -7.40 -13.86
C SER A 256 -7.28 -7.22 -15.13
N PRO A 257 -6.84 -7.72 -16.30
CA PRO A 257 -7.66 -7.75 -17.52
C PRO A 257 -8.98 -8.50 -17.33
N PHE A 258 -9.07 -9.43 -16.37
CA PHE A 258 -10.31 -10.15 -16.06
C PHE A 258 -11.41 -9.27 -15.45
N GLU A 259 -11.08 -8.07 -15.00
CA GLU A 259 -12.02 -7.09 -14.43
C GLU A 259 -12.44 -6.02 -15.44
N LEU A 260 -11.87 -6.02 -16.64
CA LEU A 260 -12.26 -5.08 -17.69
C LEU A 260 -13.73 -5.32 -18.09
N THR A 261 -14.48 -4.24 -18.12
CA THR A 261 -15.83 -4.19 -18.66
C THR A 261 -15.84 -4.45 -20.18
N PRO A 262 -16.98 -4.83 -20.78
CA PRO A 262 -17.09 -4.98 -22.23
C PRO A 262 -16.68 -3.72 -23.01
N HIS A 263 -16.95 -2.53 -22.47
CA HIS A 263 -16.55 -1.26 -23.08
C HIS A 263 -15.04 -1.05 -23.01
N GLU A 264 -14.39 -1.29 -21.86
CA GLU A 264 -12.93 -1.21 -21.74
C GLU A 264 -12.22 -2.21 -22.67
N TRP A 265 -12.77 -3.42 -22.86
CA TRP A 265 -12.26 -4.39 -23.85
C TRP A 265 -12.36 -3.88 -25.28
N GLN A 266 -13.51 -3.33 -25.66
CA GLN A 266 -13.73 -2.76 -26.99
C GLN A 266 -12.78 -1.58 -27.26
N GLU A 267 -12.65 -0.67 -26.30
CA GLU A 267 -11.78 0.50 -26.42
C GLU A 267 -10.29 0.14 -26.40
N THR A 268 -9.90 -0.92 -25.68
CA THR A 268 -8.56 -1.49 -25.77
C THR A 268 -8.26 -1.94 -27.20
N GLN A 269 -9.21 -2.60 -27.87
CA GLN A 269 -9.07 -3.00 -29.26
C GLN A 269 -9.01 -1.79 -30.20
N GLU A 270 -9.83 -0.77 -29.96
CA GLU A 270 -9.82 0.48 -30.73
C GLU A 270 -8.46 1.17 -30.65
N LEU A 271 -7.92 1.30 -29.43
CA LEU A 271 -6.58 1.86 -29.20
C LEU A 271 -5.50 1.04 -29.91
N LEU A 272 -5.54 -0.29 -29.90
CA LEU A 272 -4.61 -1.11 -30.69
C LEU A 272 -4.66 -0.76 -32.19
N GLY A 273 -5.85 -0.49 -32.71
CA GLY A 273 -6.07 -0.03 -34.09
C GLY A 273 -5.39 1.31 -34.40
N LEU A 274 -5.31 2.21 -33.41
CA LEU A 274 -4.59 3.50 -33.51
C LEU A 274 -3.08 3.36 -33.28
N VAL A 275 -2.68 2.50 -32.34
CA VAL A 275 -1.29 2.29 -31.95
C VAL A 275 -0.49 1.63 -33.06
N LYS A 276 -1.05 0.61 -33.75
CA LYS A 276 -0.34 -0.06 -34.85
C LYS A 276 0.18 0.93 -35.91
N PRO A 277 -0.66 1.73 -36.61
CA PRO A 277 -0.16 2.66 -37.64
C PRO A 277 0.74 3.76 -37.07
N PHE A 278 0.60 4.10 -35.79
CA PHE A 278 1.54 4.98 -35.10
C PHE A 278 2.94 4.36 -34.98
N LEU A 279 3.03 3.09 -34.60
CA LEU A 279 4.29 2.35 -34.50
C LEU A 279 4.89 1.95 -35.85
N GLU A 280 4.10 1.78 -36.91
CA GLU A 280 4.65 1.53 -38.26
C GLU A 280 5.62 2.63 -38.73
N LYS A 281 5.55 3.84 -38.16
CA LYS A 281 6.46 4.96 -38.48
C LYS A 281 7.92 4.67 -38.14
N ILE A 282 8.18 3.75 -37.22
CA ILE A 282 9.53 3.29 -36.85
C ILE A 282 9.88 1.92 -37.45
N ALA A 283 9.04 1.42 -38.38
CA ALA A 283 9.26 0.19 -39.15
C ALA A 283 9.64 -1.06 -38.30
N PRO A 284 8.82 -1.45 -37.30
CA PRO A 284 9.07 -2.65 -36.53
C PRO A 284 8.90 -3.92 -37.39
N ASP A 285 9.72 -4.93 -37.14
CA ASP A 285 9.63 -6.25 -37.80
C ASP A 285 8.54 -7.14 -37.19
N GLY A 286 8.03 -6.78 -36.01
CA GLY A 286 6.97 -7.51 -35.34
C GLY A 286 6.52 -6.85 -34.05
N TYR A 287 5.66 -7.53 -33.30
CA TYR A 287 5.10 -7.03 -32.05
C TYR A 287 5.01 -8.13 -30.99
N THR A 288 5.20 -7.76 -29.74
CA THR A 288 4.78 -8.56 -28.59
C THR A 288 3.65 -7.82 -27.88
N LEU A 289 2.49 -8.48 -27.80
CA LEU A 289 1.32 -7.98 -27.09
C LEU A 289 1.02 -8.93 -25.93
N GLY A 290 0.76 -8.39 -24.73
CA GLY A 290 0.36 -9.23 -23.61
C GLY A 290 0.16 -8.50 -22.28
N TRP A 291 -0.50 -9.20 -21.36
CA TRP A 291 -0.64 -8.79 -19.97
C TRP A 291 0.18 -9.72 -19.08
N ASN A 292 0.75 -9.14 -18.03
CA ASN A 292 1.16 -9.89 -16.85
C ASN A 292 0.11 -9.67 -15.76
N VAL A 293 -0.31 -10.75 -15.10
CA VAL A 293 -1.32 -10.74 -14.05
C VAL A 293 -0.80 -11.46 -12.81
N GLY A 294 -0.71 -10.74 -11.70
CA GLY A 294 -0.17 -11.21 -10.43
C GLY A 294 1.36 -11.22 -10.36
N GLU A 295 1.87 -11.25 -9.12
CA GLU A 295 3.29 -11.13 -8.80
C GLU A 295 4.16 -12.21 -9.48
N ALA A 296 3.70 -13.46 -9.54
CA ALA A 296 4.43 -14.57 -10.16
C ALA A 296 4.68 -14.36 -11.67
N SER A 297 3.89 -13.51 -12.33
CA SER A 297 4.08 -13.13 -13.74
C SER A 297 4.82 -11.81 -13.92
N ASN A 298 5.32 -11.23 -12.82
CA ASN A 298 6.00 -9.94 -12.78
C ASN A 298 5.09 -8.73 -13.06
N GLN A 299 3.84 -8.74 -12.57
CA GLN A 299 2.99 -7.55 -12.54
C GLN A 299 3.43 -6.65 -11.37
N SER A 300 4.32 -5.70 -11.60
CA SER A 300 4.82 -4.78 -10.57
C SER A 300 3.84 -3.65 -10.24
N ILE A 301 3.07 -3.19 -11.23
CA ILE A 301 2.00 -2.20 -11.08
C ILE A 301 0.67 -2.94 -11.12
N GLY A 302 -0.06 -2.93 -10.00
CA GLY A 302 -1.34 -3.62 -9.80
C GLY A 302 -2.53 -3.01 -10.55
N HIS A 303 -2.30 -2.45 -11.74
CA HIS A 303 -3.31 -1.90 -12.63
C HIS A 303 -3.14 -2.59 -13.98
N SER A 304 -4.18 -3.22 -14.51
CA SER A 304 -4.26 -3.89 -15.80
C SER A 304 -3.64 -3.04 -16.92
N HIS A 305 -2.58 -3.57 -17.54
CA HIS A 305 -1.89 -2.88 -18.61
C HIS A 305 -1.50 -3.87 -19.71
N LEU A 306 -2.05 -3.64 -20.91
CA LEU A 306 -1.66 -4.38 -22.10
C LEU A 306 -0.34 -3.82 -22.60
N HIS A 307 0.74 -4.59 -22.51
CA HIS A 307 1.99 -4.23 -23.15
C HIS A 307 1.83 -4.25 -24.67
N VAL A 308 2.27 -3.18 -25.32
CA VAL A 308 2.43 -3.09 -26.76
C VAL A 308 3.90 -2.80 -27.04
N ILE A 309 4.64 -3.82 -27.46
CA ILE A 309 6.08 -3.76 -27.63
C ILE A 309 6.42 -4.01 -29.11
N PRO A 310 6.85 -2.99 -29.88
CA PRO A 310 7.42 -3.20 -31.20
C PRO A 310 8.74 -4.00 -31.08
N ARG A 311 9.00 -4.86 -32.05
CA ARG A 311 10.14 -5.78 -32.06
C ARG A 311 10.95 -5.59 -33.33
N PHE A 312 12.26 -5.68 -33.21
CA PHE A 312 13.20 -5.52 -34.32
C PHE A 312 14.09 -6.74 -34.46
N ASN A 313 14.45 -7.11 -35.68
CA ASN A 313 15.30 -8.28 -35.94
C ASN A 313 16.75 -8.08 -35.49
N ASP A 314 17.19 -6.82 -35.36
CA ASP A 314 18.53 -6.42 -34.95
C ASP A 314 18.67 -6.20 -33.43
N GLU A 315 17.58 -6.26 -32.67
CA GLU A 315 17.64 -6.14 -31.22
C GLU A 315 18.27 -7.43 -30.58
N PRO A 316 19.02 -7.32 -29.47
CA PRO A 316 19.70 -8.47 -28.86
C PRO A 316 18.78 -9.61 -28.38
N TYR A 317 17.49 -9.32 -28.19
CA TYR A 317 16.49 -10.26 -27.69
C TYR A 317 15.45 -10.66 -28.74
N ALA A 318 15.70 -10.38 -30.03
CA ALA A 318 14.86 -10.82 -31.14
C ALA A 318 14.49 -12.31 -31.02
N GLY A 319 13.22 -12.63 -31.29
CA GLY A 319 12.69 -14.00 -31.19
C GLY A 319 12.41 -14.52 -29.78
N LYS A 320 12.77 -13.78 -28.71
CA LYS A 320 12.34 -14.11 -27.33
C LYS A 320 11.02 -13.42 -27.01
N GLY A 321 9.95 -14.20 -26.86
CA GLY A 321 8.62 -13.75 -26.43
C GLY A 321 7.99 -14.73 -25.43
N LEU A 322 6.67 -14.70 -25.24
CA LEU A 322 5.96 -15.54 -24.26
C LEU A 322 6.34 -17.03 -24.33
N ARG A 323 6.50 -17.56 -25.55
CA ARG A 323 6.86 -18.97 -25.78
C ARG A 323 8.29 -19.32 -25.36
N HIS A 324 9.16 -18.34 -25.11
CA HIS A 324 10.53 -18.58 -24.66
C HIS A 324 10.53 -19.40 -23.36
N TRP A 325 9.69 -19.03 -22.40
CA TRP A 325 9.58 -19.66 -21.08
C TRP A 325 9.01 -21.07 -21.12
N LEU A 326 8.12 -21.35 -22.08
CA LEU A 326 7.54 -22.68 -22.29
C LEU A 326 8.54 -23.67 -22.88
N LYS A 327 9.56 -23.17 -23.59
CA LYS A 327 10.60 -23.98 -24.24
C LYS A 327 11.79 -24.29 -23.33
N LYS A 328 11.71 -23.96 -22.03
CA LYS A 328 12.75 -24.22 -21.04
C LYS A 328 12.33 -25.42 -20.18
N PRO A 329 12.88 -26.63 -20.42
CA PRO A 329 12.57 -27.80 -19.60
C PRO A 329 12.86 -27.59 -18.10
N GLU A 330 13.78 -26.68 -17.79
CA GLU A 330 14.18 -26.31 -16.43
C GLU A 330 13.11 -25.45 -15.73
N ASN A 331 12.26 -24.77 -16.50
CA ASN A 331 11.16 -23.94 -16.01
C ASN A 331 9.92 -24.79 -15.68
N ARG A 332 10.13 -25.85 -14.89
CA ARG A 332 9.07 -26.71 -14.36
C ARG A 332 8.89 -26.45 -12.87
N ARG A 333 7.64 -26.49 -12.41
CA ARG A 333 7.33 -26.40 -10.98
C ARG A 333 7.92 -27.64 -10.25
N PRO A 334 8.72 -27.46 -9.18
CA PRO A 334 9.23 -28.57 -8.39
C PRO A 334 8.08 -29.42 -7.82
N GLY A 335 8.26 -30.74 -7.76
CA GLY A 335 7.29 -31.67 -7.16
C GLY A 335 6.07 -32.02 -8.03
N GLN A 336 5.94 -31.48 -9.24
CA GLN A 336 4.91 -31.86 -10.21
C GLN A 336 5.54 -32.59 -11.41
N GLY A 337 6.16 -33.74 -11.14
CA GLY A 337 6.42 -34.75 -12.15
C GLY A 337 5.13 -35.51 -12.45
N ARG A 338 4.80 -35.69 -13.72
CA ARG A 338 3.57 -36.35 -14.19
C ARG A 338 3.40 -37.74 -13.54
N GLU A 339 2.32 -37.96 -12.79
CA GLU A 339 1.61 -39.24 -12.95
C GLU A 339 1.02 -39.19 -14.36
N GLU A 340 1.56 -40.00 -15.25
CA GLU A 340 1.03 -40.18 -16.60
C GLU A 340 -0.41 -40.70 -16.48
N ARG A 341 -1.37 -39.92 -16.97
CA ARG A 341 -2.75 -40.37 -17.21
C ARG A 341 -2.91 -40.78 -18.66
#